data_AF-A0A954H117-F1
#
_entry.id   AF-A0A954H117-F1
#
_cell.length_a   1.000
_cell.length_b   1.000
_cell.length_c   1.000
_cell.angle_alpha   90.00
_cell.angle_beta   90.00
_cell.angle_gamma   90.00
#
_symmetry.space_group_name_H-M   'P 1'
#
loop_
_entity.id
_entity.type
_entity.pdbx_description
1 polymer ?
#
loop_
_entity_poly.entity_id
_entity_poly.type
_entity_poly.pdbx_seq_one_letter_code
_entity_poly.pdbx_strand_id
1 'polypeptide(L)'
;MSDIDGFQQLRNANIRRHAEWAKGGSVSLSFRGLEMAGECGEVCNELKKIERVRLGLAGGSDDLNGLKEELADVLICLDLIAMDLGIDLLEETKRKFDKTSVKFGLTSRFADDQSSDP
;
A
#
# COMPACT_ATOMS: atom_id res chain seq x y z
N MET A 1 -19.60 -4.12 1.06
CA MET A 1 -18.30 -4.78 1.25
C MET A 1 -17.52 -3.91 2.21
N SER A 2 -17.11 -4.39 3.38
CA SER A 2 -16.30 -3.60 4.32
C SER A 2 -14.84 -3.59 3.85
N ASP A 3 -14.06 -2.55 4.18
CA ASP A 3 -12.65 -2.46 3.79
C ASP A 3 -11.78 -3.61 4.36
N ILE A 4 -12.24 -4.25 5.45
CA ILE A 4 -11.66 -5.47 6.02
C ILE A 4 -11.61 -6.60 4.98
N ASP A 5 -12.64 -6.69 4.14
CA ASP A 5 -12.75 -7.69 3.08
C ASP A 5 -11.71 -7.43 1.96
N GLY A 6 -11.37 -6.16 1.70
CA GLY A 6 -10.43 -5.77 0.64
C GLY A 6 -8.99 -6.22 0.88
N PHE A 7 -8.44 -5.98 2.08
CA PHE A 7 -7.06 -6.39 2.42
C PHE A 7 -6.92 -7.92 2.47
N GLN A 8 -7.92 -8.62 2.99
CA GLN A 8 -7.91 -10.08 3.01
C GLN A 8 -8.01 -10.65 1.60
N GLN A 9 -8.82 -10.05 0.72
CA GLN A 9 -8.88 -10.43 -0.69
C GLN A 9 -7.55 -10.19 -1.40
N LEU A 10 -6.89 -9.06 -1.17
CA LEU A 10 -5.55 -8.78 -1.69
C LEU A 10 -4.56 -9.84 -1.22
N ARG A 11 -4.49 -10.11 0.09
CA ARG A 11 -3.63 -11.15 0.66
C ARG A 11 -3.84 -12.50 0.00
N ASN A 12 -5.09 -12.92 -0.14
CA ASN A 12 -5.44 -14.19 -0.75
C ASN A 12 -5.06 -14.23 -2.25
N ALA A 13 -5.24 -13.12 -2.97
CA ALA A 13 -4.84 -13.01 -4.37
C ALA A 13 -3.31 -13.04 -4.53
N ASN A 14 -2.58 -12.34 -3.67
CA ASN A 14 -1.11 -12.33 -3.66
C ASN A 14 -0.53 -13.71 -3.37
N ILE A 15 -1.08 -14.47 -2.41
CA ILE A 15 -0.64 -15.84 -2.14
C ILE A 15 -0.78 -16.73 -3.39
N ARG A 16 -1.94 -16.66 -4.07
CA ARG A 16 -2.18 -17.44 -5.30
C ARG A 16 -1.21 -17.04 -6.42
N ARG A 17 -1.13 -15.72 -6.70
CA ARG A 17 -0.25 -15.18 -7.74
C ARG A 17 1.21 -15.47 -7.46
N HIS A 18 1.65 -15.43 -6.20
CA HIS A 18 3.02 -15.74 -5.83
C HIS A 18 3.37 -17.21 -6.10
N ALA A 19 2.47 -18.14 -5.77
CA ALA A 19 2.70 -19.57 -6.06
C ALA A 19 2.89 -19.84 -7.56
N GLU A 20 2.09 -19.17 -8.40
CA GLU A 20 2.20 -19.22 -9.87
C GLU A 20 3.52 -18.59 -10.35
N TRP A 21 3.81 -17.38 -9.90
CA TRP A 21 4.96 -16.59 -10.35
C TRP A 21 6.30 -17.18 -9.93
N ALA A 22 6.40 -17.63 -8.67
CA ALA A 22 7.60 -18.23 -8.13
C ALA A 22 7.79 -19.70 -8.55
N LYS A 23 6.82 -20.29 -9.28
CA LYS A 23 6.82 -21.70 -9.70
C LYS A 23 7.06 -22.66 -8.52
N GLY A 24 6.45 -22.34 -7.37
CA GLY A 24 6.64 -23.08 -6.11
C GLY A 24 7.97 -22.83 -5.39
N GLY A 25 8.81 -21.92 -5.89
CA GLY A 25 10.02 -21.44 -5.20
C GLY A 25 9.73 -20.31 -4.20
N SER A 26 10.77 -19.87 -3.50
CA SER A 26 10.71 -18.71 -2.61
C SER A 26 11.41 -17.50 -3.23
N VAL A 27 10.94 -16.30 -2.87
CA VAL A 27 11.58 -15.03 -3.22
C VAL A 27 12.25 -14.50 -1.96
N SER A 28 13.47 -13.97 -2.07
CA SER A 28 14.17 -13.46 -0.90
C SER A 28 13.54 -12.16 -0.38
N LEU A 29 13.59 -11.95 0.93
CA LEU A 29 13.14 -10.68 1.53
C LEU A 29 13.91 -9.47 0.98
N SER A 30 15.18 -9.65 0.61
CA SER A 30 15.96 -8.59 -0.06
C SER A 30 15.37 -8.21 -1.42
N PHE A 31 14.90 -9.20 -2.19
CA PHE A 31 14.24 -8.94 -3.47
C PHE A 31 12.92 -8.19 -3.25
N ARG A 32 12.08 -8.65 -2.32
CA ARG A 32 10.83 -7.96 -1.95
C ARG A 32 11.04 -6.51 -1.54
N GLY A 33 12.06 -6.25 -0.73
CA GLY A 33 12.41 -4.90 -0.29
C GLY A 33 12.87 -4.01 -1.44
N LEU A 34 13.63 -4.56 -2.39
CA LEU A 34 14.06 -3.84 -3.59
C LEU A 34 12.91 -3.57 -4.56
N GLU A 35 12.01 -4.54 -4.73
CA GLU A 35 10.76 -4.42 -5.51
C GLU A 35 9.92 -3.26 -4.96
N MET A 36 9.58 -3.28 -3.67
CA MET A 36 8.85 -2.19 -3.01
C MET A 36 9.56 -0.82 -3.16
N ALA A 37 10.89 -0.78 -3.06
CA ALA A 37 11.64 0.46 -3.25
C ALA A 37 11.58 0.96 -4.71
N GLY A 38 11.52 0.05 -5.68
CA GLY A 38 11.29 0.34 -7.08
C GLY A 38 9.96 1.03 -7.30
N GLU A 39 8.86 0.41 -6.86
CA GLU A 39 7.50 0.97 -6.99
C GLU A 39 7.37 2.34 -6.32
N CYS A 40 7.99 2.52 -5.15
CA CYS A 40 8.05 3.83 -4.48
C CYS A 40 8.76 4.88 -5.35
N GLY A 41 9.82 4.48 -6.06
CA GLY A 41 10.55 5.32 -6.99
C GLY A 41 9.71 5.74 -8.20
N GLU A 42 8.85 4.85 -8.70
CA GLU A 42 7.91 5.14 -9.79
C GLU A 42 6.81 6.10 -9.34
N VAL A 43 6.26 5.92 -8.14
CA VAL A 43 5.39 6.93 -7.49
C VAL A 43 6.08 8.29 -7.42
N CYS A 44 7.34 8.35 -6.98
CA CYS A 44 8.10 9.60 -6.93
C CYS A 44 8.29 10.23 -8.32
N ASN A 45 8.45 9.40 -9.36
CA ASN A 45 8.59 9.89 -10.73
C ASN A 45 7.28 10.49 -11.25
N GLU A 46 6.13 9.87 -10.99
CA GLU A 46 4.82 10.40 -11.39
C GLU A 46 4.47 11.69 -10.65
N LEU A 47 4.70 11.74 -9.33
CA LEU A 47 4.53 12.97 -8.55
C LEU A 47 5.42 14.12 -9.09
N LYS A 48 6.65 13.81 -9.47
CA LYS A 48 7.57 14.78 -10.10
C LYS A 48 7.03 15.28 -11.44
N LYS A 49 6.40 14.44 -12.26
CA LYS A 49 5.77 14.87 -13.52
C LYS A 49 4.59 15.81 -13.27
N ILE A 50 3.76 15.52 -12.27
CA ILE A 50 2.64 16.39 -11.87
C ILE A 50 3.16 17.75 -11.40
N GLU A 51 4.21 17.76 -10.58
CA GLU A 51 4.79 19.00 -10.06
C GLU A 51 5.44 19.84 -11.17
N ARG A 52 6.05 19.21 -12.18
CA ARG A 52 6.56 19.94 -13.36
C ARG A 52 5.47 20.72 -14.08
N VAL A 53 4.24 20.19 -14.18
CA VAL A 53 3.11 20.95 -14.77
C VAL A 53 2.81 22.17 -13.94
N ARG A 54 2.71 22.03 -12.61
CA ARG A 54 2.44 23.14 -11.69
C ARG A 54 3.49 24.24 -11.76
N LEU A 55 4.74 23.87 -11.98
CA LEU A 55 5.88 24.77 -12.08
C LEU A 55 6.12 25.31 -13.51
N GLY A 56 5.35 24.88 -14.51
CA GLY A 56 5.57 25.27 -15.91
C GLY A 56 6.86 24.72 -16.52
N LEU A 57 7.36 23.58 -16.03
CA LEU A 57 8.57 22.92 -16.50
C LEU A 57 8.25 21.91 -17.60
N ALA A 58 9.19 21.72 -18.53
CA ALA A 58 9.08 20.72 -19.58
C ALA A 58 9.05 19.28 -19.03
N GLY A 59 8.37 18.38 -19.74
CA GLY A 59 8.27 16.96 -19.36
C GLY A 59 7.43 16.71 -18.11
N GLY A 60 6.41 17.54 -17.88
CA GLY A 60 5.35 17.29 -16.92
C GLY A 60 4.17 16.51 -17.53
N SER A 61 3.31 15.98 -16.66
CA SER A 61 2.05 15.33 -17.00
C SER A 61 1.02 15.61 -15.90
N ASP A 62 -0.21 15.96 -16.26
CA ASP A 62 -1.35 16.10 -15.34
C ASP A 62 -2.25 14.85 -15.32
N ASP A 63 -1.95 13.85 -16.16
CA ASP A 63 -2.58 12.53 -16.08
C ASP A 63 -2.19 11.81 -14.79
N LEU A 64 -3.20 11.34 -14.06
CA LEU A 64 -3.06 10.61 -12.80
C LEU A 64 -3.04 9.08 -12.98
N ASN A 65 -3.24 8.56 -14.20
CA ASN A 65 -3.31 7.11 -14.42
C ASN A 65 -2.03 6.40 -13.97
N GLY A 66 -0.86 6.91 -14.38
CA GLY A 66 0.43 6.38 -13.92
C GLY A 66 0.51 6.38 -12.39
N LEU A 67 0.25 7.53 -11.75
CA LEU A 67 0.28 7.61 -10.28
C LEU A 67 -0.65 6.60 -9.60
N LYS A 68 -1.83 6.33 -10.16
CA LYS A 68 -2.78 5.34 -9.60
C LYS A 68 -2.22 3.91 -9.70
N GLU A 69 -1.61 3.55 -10.82
CA GLU A 69 -0.98 2.25 -11.03
C GLU A 69 0.17 2.07 -10.04
N GLU A 70 1.09 3.03 -9.96
CA GLU A 70 2.26 2.93 -9.08
C GLU A 70 1.88 2.90 -7.58
N LEU A 71 0.85 3.64 -7.17
CA LEU A 71 0.33 3.55 -5.79
C LEU A 71 -0.27 2.17 -5.48
N ALA A 72 -0.90 1.53 -6.47
CA ALA A 72 -1.42 0.18 -6.32
C ALA A 72 -0.28 -0.85 -6.25
N ASP A 73 0.77 -0.69 -7.04
CA ASP A 73 1.93 -1.58 -7.02
C ASP A 73 2.72 -1.48 -5.71
N VAL A 74 2.85 -0.27 -5.14
CA VAL A 74 3.37 -0.10 -3.77
C VAL A 74 2.54 -0.89 -2.75
N LEU A 75 1.21 -0.80 -2.82
CA LEU A 75 0.32 -1.52 -1.88
C LEU A 75 0.46 -3.04 -2.03
N ILE A 76 0.56 -3.53 -3.26
CA ILE A 76 0.79 -4.93 -3.59
C ILE A 76 2.12 -5.40 -2.99
N CYS A 77 3.21 -4.67 -3.23
CA CYS A 77 4.55 -5.04 -2.76
C CYS A 77 4.67 -5.00 -1.24
N LEU A 78 4.00 -4.04 -0.60
CA LEU A 78 3.91 -3.99 0.85
C LEU A 78 3.22 -5.23 1.42
N ASP A 79 2.13 -5.70 0.81
CA ASP A 79 1.45 -6.93 1.24
C ASP A 79 2.28 -8.20 0.94
N LEU A 80 3.06 -8.23 -0.15
CA LEU A 80 3.99 -9.34 -0.43
C LEU A 80 5.04 -9.50 0.67
N ILE A 81 5.56 -8.40 1.22
CA ILE A 81 6.47 -8.43 2.38
C ILE A 81 5.71 -8.92 3.61
N ALA A 82 4.50 -8.38 3.84
CA ALA A 82 3.71 -8.73 5.01
C ALA A 82 3.29 -10.21 5.02
N MET A 83 2.95 -10.79 3.85
CA MET A 83 2.63 -12.22 3.76
C MET A 83 3.85 -13.10 4.04
N ASP A 84 5.04 -12.74 3.53
CA ASP A 84 6.28 -13.51 3.72
C ASP A 84 6.72 -13.50 5.21
N LEU A 85 6.34 -12.47 5.96
CA LEU A 85 6.68 -12.30 7.37
C LEU A 85 5.53 -12.65 8.34
N GLY A 86 4.36 -13.05 7.84
CA GLY A 86 3.20 -13.34 8.68
C GLY A 86 2.62 -12.12 9.42
N ILE A 87 2.75 -10.94 8.82
CA ILE A 87 2.27 -9.67 9.38
C ILE A 87 0.82 -9.43 8.89
N ASP A 88 -0.07 -9.13 9.84
CA ASP A 88 -1.40 -8.57 9.55
C ASP A 88 -1.25 -7.06 9.30
N LEU A 89 -1.10 -6.71 8.03
CA LEU A 89 -0.83 -5.32 7.64
C LEU A 89 -1.97 -4.36 8.03
N LEU A 90 -3.22 -4.82 8.00
CA LEU A 90 -4.36 -3.97 8.35
C LEU A 90 -4.35 -3.69 9.84
N GLU A 91 -4.21 -4.70 10.70
CA GLU A 91 -4.16 -4.54 12.15
C GLU A 91 -3.01 -3.63 12.59
N GLU A 92 -1.82 -3.83 12.01
CA GLU A 92 -0.66 -2.98 12.23
C GLU A 92 -0.92 -1.51 11.81
N THR A 93 -1.64 -1.32 10.70
CA THR A 93 -2.04 -0.01 10.19
C THR A 93 -3.00 0.68 11.16
N LYS A 94 -4.04 -0.02 11.66
CA LYS A 94 -4.99 0.53 12.65
C LYS A 94 -4.26 1.03 13.88
N ARG A 95 -3.43 0.16 14.46
CA ARG A 95 -2.69 0.45 15.68
C ARG A 95 -1.73 1.63 15.47
N LYS A 96 -1.03 1.68 14.34
CA LYS A 96 -0.08 2.75 14.04
C LYS A 96 -0.79 4.09 13.80
N PHE A 97 -1.92 4.08 13.11
CA PHE A 97 -2.77 5.25 12.91
C PHE A 97 -3.20 5.84 14.26
N ASP A 98 -3.83 5.02 15.12
CA ASP A 98 -4.34 5.45 16.43
C ASP A 98 -3.23 5.93 17.36
N LYS A 99 -2.09 5.22 17.38
CA LYS A 99 -0.90 5.66 18.14
C LYS A 99 -0.44 7.05 17.70
N THR A 100 -0.50 7.34 16.41
CA THR A 100 -0.12 8.66 15.87
C THR A 100 -1.15 9.71 16.25
N SER A 101 -2.45 9.40 16.15
CA SER A 101 -3.52 10.30 16.58
C SER A 101 -3.42 10.65 18.07
N VAL A 102 -3.18 9.66 18.95
CA VAL A 102 -2.96 9.89 20.38
C VAL A 102 -1.75 10.79 20.63
N LYS A 103 -0.62 10.51 19.95
CA LYS A 103 0.61 11.30 20.08
C LYS A 103 0.39 12.79 19.83
N PHE A 104 -0.49 13.15 18.91
CA PHE A 104 -0.75 14.53 18.52
C PHE A 104 -2.07 15.09 19.10
N GLY A 105 -2.71 14.40 20.05
CA GLY A 105 -3.96 14.86 20.66
C GLY A 105 -5.15 14.93 19.68
N LEU A 106 -5.09 14.17 18.58
CA LEU A 106 -6.15 14.11 17.59
C LEU A 106 -7.30 13.21 18.06
N THR A 107 -8.52 13.53 17.67
CA THR A 107 -9.73 12.73 17.98
C THR A 107 -9.96 11.59 16.99
N SER A 108 -9.41 11.67 15.78
CA SER A 108 -9.59 10.66 14.73
C SER A 108 -8.98 9.31 15.14
N ARG A 109 -9.74 8.23 14.94
CA ARG A 109 -9.29 6.85 15.14
C ARG A 109 -9.62 6.02 13.91
N PHE A 110 -8.92 4.89 13.73
CA PHE A 110 -9.17 3.96 12.63
C PHE A 110 -10.54 3.26 12.75
N ALA A 111 -11.23 3.46 13.88
CA ALA A 111 -12.56 2.96 14.25
C ALA A 111 -12.62 1.45 14.54
N ASP A 112 -13.08 1.12 15.76
CA ASP A 112 -13.78 -0.12 16.04
C ASP A 112 -15.30 0.17 15.93
N ASP A 113 -15.94 -0.69 15.15
CA ASP A 113 -17.34 -0.93 14.80
C ASP A 113 -18.52 -0.04 15.25
N GLN A 114 -19.47 0.00 14.30
CA GLN A 114 -20.91 -0.14 14.45
C GLN A 114 -21.39 -0.71 15.81
N SER A 115 -21.73 0.15 16.77
CA SER A 115 -22.74 -0.19 17.79
C SER A 115 -23.34 1.07 18.43
N SER A 116 -24.43 1.56 17.83
CA SER A 116 -25.54 2.16 18.59
C SER A 116 -26.77 2.20 17.70
N ASP A 117 -27.34 1.03 17.41
CA ASP A 117 -28.78 0.93 17.20
C ASP A 117 -29.37 0.33 18.49
N PRO A 118 -30.36 0.99 19.12
CA PRO A 118 -30.94 0.58 20.40
C PRO A 118 -31.80 -0.70 20.31
#